data_AF-A0A2E1ECH3-F1
#
_entry.id   AF-A0A2E1ECH3-F1
#
_cell.length_a   1.000
_cell.length_b   1.000
_cell.length_c   1.000
_cell.angle_alpha   90.00
_cell.angle_beta   90.00
_cell.angle_gamma   90.00
#
_symmetry.space_group_name_H-M   'P 1'
#
loop_
_entity.id
_entity.type
_entity.pdbx_description
1 polymer ?
#
loop_
_entity_poly.entity_id
_entity_poly.type
_entity_poly.pdbx_seq_one_letter_code
_entity_poly.pdbx_strand_id
1 'polypeptide(L)'
;MALPIISADQRLAEPRGIKGTIFGKSGIGKTSLLWTLDSATTLFIDLEAGDLAIEGWSGDSVRPRTWAECRDFAVFIGGPNPALRDDQVYSEAHFAAVCERFGDPASLDRYHTVFIDSITVAGRLCFQWCKGQPEAFSEKTGKPDVRGAYGLHGREMIAWLTHLQHTRAKNVWFVGILDEKLDDFNRRIFQPQIDGSKTGLELPGIVDEVLTMAEIKDESGAPYRAFVCQTINPWNFPAKDRSGRLDLIEEPHLGRLMAKIRGPLKPASERLAYRSPPPAATAPTSDAPTHSENA
;
A
#
# COMPACT_ATOMS: atom_id res chain seq x y z
N MET A 1 -35.62 12.17 11.62
CA MET A 1 -34.14 12.27 11.58
C MET A 1 -33.79 13.18 10.41
N ALA A 2 -32.92 14.17 10.62
CA ALA A 2 -32.42 15.01 9.53
C ALA A 2 -31.41 14.23 8.68
N LEU A 3 -31.41 14.46 7.36
CA LEU A 3 -30.44 13.88 6.45
C LEU A 3 -29.02 14.38 6.85
N PRO A 4 -28.06 13.49 7.18
CA PRO A 4 -26.75 13.89 7.70
C PRO A 4 -25.81 14.35 6.56
N ILE A 5 -26.15 15.46 5.90
CA ILE A 5 -25.28 16.08 4.89
C ILE A 5 -24.13 16.80 5.62
N ILE A 6 -22.89 16.41 5.33
CA ILE A 6 -21.70 17.16 5.72
C ILE A 6 -21.39 18.25 4.68
N SER A 7 -21.15 19.48 5.14
CA SER A 7 -20.76 20.60 4.29
C SER A 7 -19.32 20.45 3.76
N ALA A 8 -18.95 21.24 2.75
CA ALA A 8 -17.59 21.26 2.23
C ALA A 8 -16.57 21.64 3.30
N ASP A 9 -16.88 22.62 4.15
CA ASP A 9 -16.00 23.08 5.23
C ASP A 9 -15.83 22.01 6.31
N GLN A 10 -16.92 21.34 6.71
CA GLN A 10 -16.85 20.19 7.63
C GLN A 10 -16.00 19.06 7.05
N ARG A 11 -16.18 18.72 5.78
CA ARG A 11 -15.39 17.69 5.08
C ARG A 11 -13.90 18.03 5.00
N LEU A 12 -13.56 19.32 4.89
CA LEU A 12 -12.18 19.81 4.84
C LEU A 12 -11.54 19.90 6.23
N ALA A 13 -12.33 20.13 7.27
CA ALA A 13 -11.87 20.18 8.66
C ALA A 13 -11.60 18.80 9.27
N GLU A 14 -12.20 17.73 8.73
CA GLU A 14 -11.96 16.37 9.21
C GLU A 14 -10.50 15.94 8.98
N PRO A 15 -9.78 15.48 10.03
CA PRO A 15 -8.45 14.92 9.88
C PRO A 15 -8.44 13.72 8.92
N ARG A 16 -7.51 13.73 7.96
CA ARG A 16 -7.33 12.67 6.97
C ARG A 16 -5.90 12.15 6.99
N GLY A 17 -5.73 10.97 7.54
CA GLY A 17 -4.50 10.20 7.45
C GLY A 17 -4.31 9.60 6.06
N ILE A 18 -3.06 9.53 5.60
CA ILE A 18 -2.69 8.97 4.30
C ILE A 18 -2.66 7.45 4.40
N LYS A 19 -3.32 6.75 3.48
CA LYS A 19 -3.27 5.28 3.37
C LYS A 19 -2.41 4.91 2.19
N GLY A 20 -1.26 4.32 2.45
CA GLY A 20 -0.27 4.07 1.40
C GLY A 20 0.36 2.70 1.49
N THR A 21 0.83 2.22 0.35
CA THR A 21 1.70 1.04 0.27
C THR A 21 2.96 1.37 -0.51
N ILE A 22 4.10 0.83 -0.09
CA ILE A 22 5.40 1.00 -0.74
C ILE A 22 5.94 -0.39 -1.07
N PHE A 23 6.06 -0.67 -2.37
CA PHE A 23 6.63 -1.91 -2.87
C PHE A 23 8.04 -1.67 -3.39
N GLY A 24 8.92 -2.66 -3.27
CA GLY A 24 10.25 -2.60 -3.85
C GLY A 24 11.02 -3.90 -3.67
N LYS A 25 12.07 -4.08 -4.48
CA LYS A 25 12.94 -5.27 -4.39
C LYS A 25 13.50 -5.44 -2.98
N SER A 26 13.87 -6.68 -2.63
CA SER A 26 14.59 -6.91 -1.37
C SER A 26 15.88 -6.08 -1.33
N GLY A 27 16.25 -5.56 -0.16
CA GLY A 27 17.45 -4.74 0.02
C GLY A 27 17.39 -3.30 -0.52
N ILE A 28 16.30 -2.85 -1.15
CA ILE A 28 16.18 -1.45 -1.63
C ILE A 28 16.11 -0.41 -0.48
N GLY A 29 15.95 -0.87 0.77
CA GLY A 29 15.86 -0.01 1.97
C GLY A 29 14.47 0.58 2.21
N LYS A 30 13.44 -0.29 2.18
CA LYS A 30 12.06 0.09 2.54
C LYS A 30 11.95 0.41 4.04
N THR A 31 12.48 -0.47 4.89
CA THR A 31 12.48 -0.31 6.35
C THR A 31 13.24 0.94 6.80
N SER A 32 14.32 1.33 6.08
CA SER A 32 15.07 2.54 6.40
C SER A 32 14.30 3.84 6.17
N LEU A 33 13.11 3.80 5.57
CA LEU A 33 12.18 4.93 5.53
C LEU A 33 11.72 5.38 6.92
N LEU A 34 11.82 4.54 7.96
CA LEU A 34 11.56 4.92 9.35
C LEU A 34 12.44 6.08 9.82
N TRP A 35 13.67 6.21 9.31
CA TRP A 35 14.56 7.35 9.57
C TRP A 35 14.08 8.67 8.96
N THR A 36 13.12 8.60 8.04
CA THR A 36 12.55 9.78 7.38
C THR A 36 11.26 10.26 8.05
N LEU A 37 10.88 9.60 9.15
CA LEU A 37 9.71 9.89 9.98
C LEU A 37 10.15 10.39 11.35
N ASP A 38 9.26 11.11 12.02
CA ASP A 38 9.44 11.46 13.43
C ASP A 38 9.18 10.22 14.29
N SER A 39 10.21 9.74 14.99
CA SER A 39 10.14 8.53 15.81
C SER A 39 9.23 8.67 17.03
N ALA A 40 9.05 9.88 17.57
CA ALA A 40 8.20 10.11 18.73
C ALA A 40 6.70 9.94 18.43
N THR A 41 6.32 10.11 17.15
CA THR A 41 4.93 10.07 16.68
C THR A 41 4.67 8.95 15.65
N THR A 42 5.61 8.01 15.52
CA THR A 42 5.51 6.86 14.62
C THR A 42 5.51 5.56 15.41
N LEU A 43 4.48 4.73 15.19
CA LEU A 43 4.44 3.36 15.68
C LEU A 43 4.90 2.42 14.57
N PHE A 44 5.92 1.61 14.86
CA PHE A 44 6.41 0.59 13.95
C PHE A 44 5.79 -0.79 14.26
N ILE A 45 5.10 -1.39 13.30
CA ILE A 45 4.62 -2.77 13.37
C ILE A 45 5.59 -3.65 12.57
N ASP A 46 6.44 -4.36 13.30
CA ASP A 46 7.51 -5.19 12.77
C ASP A 46 7.09 -6.66 12.71
N LEU A 47 6.73 -7.12 11.51
CA LEU A 47 6.44 -8.52 11.20
C LEU A 47 7.66 -9.25 10.62
N GLU A 48 8.59 -8.53 9.98
CA GLU A 48 9.71 -9.11 9.23
C GLU A 48 10.98 -9.32 10.09
N ALA A 49 10.98 -8.86 11.35
CA ALA A 49 12.14 -8.81 12.24
C ALA A 49 13.30 -7.99 11.63
N GLY A 50 12.95 -6.85 11.05
CA GLY A 50 13.83 -5.98 10.24
C GLY A 50 14.84 -5.13 11.03
N ASP A 51 15.13 -5.48 12.28
CA ASP A 51 15.89 -4.68 13.24
C ASP A 51 17.23 -4.17 12.71
N LEU A 52 17.91 -4.95 11.85
CA LEU A 52 19.20 -4.58 11.27
C LEU A 52 19.14 -3.29 10.42
N ALA A 53 18.03 -3.03 9.73
CA ALA A 53 17.91 -1.85 8.87
C ALA A 53 17.67 -0.55 9.65
N ILE A 54 17.35 -0.66 10.94
CA ILE A 54 16.97 0.45 11.82
C ILE A 54 17.68 0.39 13.18
N GLU A 55 18.86 -0.23 13.23
CA GLU A 55 19.68 -0.24 14.44
C GLU A 55 19.90 1.20 14.95
N GLY A 56 19.51 1.47 16.19
CA GLY A 56 19.57 2.80 16.81
C GLY A 56 18.37 3.72 16.54
N TRP A 57 17.36 3.28 15.79
CA TRP A 57 16.10 4.04 15.65
C TRP A 57 15.34 4.06 16.97
N SER A 58 14.92 5.24 17.41
CA SER A 58 14.38 5.47 18.75
C SER A 58 12.86 5.34 18.88
N GLY A 59 12.18 4.93 17.80
CA GLY A 59 10.72 4.83 17.79
C GLY A 59 10.20 3.55 18.42
N ASP A 60 8.97 3.60 18.87
CA ASP A 60 8.31 2.46 19.49
C ASP A 60 7.90 1.41 18.45
N SER A 61 8.00 0.13 18.84
CA SER A 61 7.64 -0.98 17.97
C SER A 61 6.79 -2.04 18.66
N VAL A 62 5.94 -2.70 17.87
CA VAL A 62 5.21 -3.91 18.24
C VAL A 62 5.48 -5.01 17.22
N ARG A 63 5.49 -6.27 17.67
CA ARG A 63 5.92 -7.43 16.87
C ARG A 63 4.88 -8.54 16.85
N PRO A 64 3.78 -8.39 16.09
CA PRO A 64 2.81 -9.47 15.94
C PRO A 64 3.44 -10.66 15.22
N ARG A 65 3.22 -11.86 15.76
CA ARG A 65 3.75 -13.14 15.26
C ARG A 65 2.67 -14.03 14.68
N THR A 66 1.39 -13.71 14.92
CA THR A 66 0.25 -14.48 14.43
C THR A 66 -0.72 -13.62 13.64
N TRP A 67 -1.54 -14.25 12.79
CA TRP A 67 -2.62 -13.55 12.10
C TRP A 67 -3.63 -12.96 13.09
N ALA A 68 -3.91 -13.65 14.19
CA ALA A 68 -4.79 -13.13 15.24
C ALA A 68 -4.26 -11.81 15.82
N GLU A 69 -2.98 -11.76 16.19
CA GLU A 69 -2.35 -10.52 16.68
C GLU A 69 -2.36 -9.40 15.64
N CYS A 70 -2.20 -9.70 14.35
CA CYS A 70 -2.34 -8.70 13.28
C CYS A 70 -3.74 -8.06 13.27
N ARG A 71 -4.80 -8.86 13.51
CA ARG A 71 -6.19 -8.39 13.60
C ARG A 71 -6.45 -7.66 14.91
N ASP A 72 -5.87 -8.13 16.03
CA ASP A 72 -5.96 -7.48 17.33
C ASP A 72 -5.37 -6.06 17.28
N PHE A 73 -4.14 -5.91 16.75
CA PHE A 73 -3.55 -4.58 16.59
C PHE A 73 -4.34 -3.70 15.63
N ALA A 74 -4.89 -4.27 14.55
CA ALA A 74 -5.71 -3.50 13.62
C ALA A 74 -6.98 -2.94 14.30
N VAL A 75 -7.70 -3.75 15.10
CA VAL A 75 -8.87 -3.25 15.85
C VAL A 75 -8.47 -2.27 16.94
N PHE A 76 -7.34 -2.49 17.61
CA PHE A 76 -6.84 -1.57 18.63
C PHE A 76 -6.51 -0.19 18.04
N ILE A 77 -5.94 -0.18 16.83
CA ILE A 77 -5.57 1.04 16.09
C ILE A 77 -6.80 1.72 15.47
N GLY A 78 -7.71 0.94 14.89
CA GLY A 78 -8.86 1.42 14.12
C GLY A 78 -10.11 1.71 14.93
N GLY A 79 -10.21 1.16 16.14
CA GLY A 79 -11.45 1.11 16.90
C GLY A 79 -12.41 0.04 16.38
N PRO A 80 -13.58 -0.13 17.02
CA PRO A 80 -14.58 -1.08 16.57
C PRO A 80 -15.27 -0.60 15.30
N ASN A 81 -15.73 -1.55 14.48
CA ASN A 81 -16.62 -1.27 13.36
C ASN A 81 -18.08 -1.49 13.80
N PRO A 82 -18.89 -0.41 13.96
CA PRO A 82 -20.25 -0.51 14.47
C PRO A 82 -21.22 -1.22 13.51
N ALA A 83 -20.81 -1.49 12.26
CA ALA A 83 -21.62 -2.25 11.32
C ALA A 83 -21.51 -3.78 11.50
N LEU A 84 -20.59 -4.25 12.35
CA LEU A 84 -20.33 -5.67 12.57
C LEU A 84 -21.01 -6.17 13.83
N ARG A 85 -21.52 -7.40 13.78
CA ARG A 85 -22.08 -8.10 14.94
C ARG A 85 -20.97 -8.55 15.88
N ASP A 86 -21.30 -8.78 17.14
CA ASP A 86 -20.34 -9.14 18.19
C ASP A 86 -19.48 -10.37 17.87
N ASP A 87 -20.04 -11.35 17.15
CA ASP A 87 -19.34 -12.58 16.74
C ASP A 87 -18.28 -12.37 15.63
N GLN A 88 -18.24 -11.18 15.04
CA GLN A 88 -17.36 -10.89 13.90
C GLN A 88 -16.06 -10.21 14.33
N VAL A 89 -14.99 -10.48 13.59
CA VAL A 89 -13.73 -9.75 13.75
C VAL A 89 -13.93 -8.26 13.48
N TYR A 90 -13.33 -7.42 14.31
CA TYR A 90 -13.45 -5.96 14.33
C TYR A 90 -14.76 -5.42 14.90
N SER A 91 -15.60 -6.26 15.51
CA SER A 91 -16.79 -5.84 16.25
C SER A 91 -16.46 -5.05 17.52
N GLU A 92 -17.48 -4.49 18.17
CA GLU A 92 -17.36 -3.89 19.51
C GLU A 92 -16.85 -4.90 20.54
N ALA A 93 -17.37 -6.13 20.52
CA ALA A 93 -16.91 -7.20 21.41
C ALA A 93 -15.43 -7.57 21.17
N HIS A 94 -15.00 -7.64 19.91
CA HIS A 94 -13.59 -7.87 19.58
C HIS A 94 -12.69 -6.75 20.10
N PHE A 95 -13.09 -5.50 19.87
CA PHE A 95 -12.35 -4.33 20.36
C PHE A 95 -12.25 -4.30 21.89
N ALA A 96 -13.36 -4.55 22.59
CA ALA A 96 -13.38 -4.59 24.05
C ALA A 96 -12.43 -5.66 24.61
N ALA A 97 -12.48 -6.88 24.06
CA ALA A 97 -11.57 -7.96 24.45
C ALA A 97 -10.10 -7.63 24.21
N VAL A 98 -9.80 -6.88 23.14
CA VAL A 98 -8.44 -6.39 22.89
C VAL A 98 -8.05 -5.28 23.86
N CYS A 99 -8.93 -4.35 24.20
CA CYS A 99 -8.66 -3.31 25.20
C CYS A 99 -8.42 -3.89 26.60
N GLU A 100 -9.11 -4.96 26.99
CA GLU A 100 -8.81 -5.67 28.23
C GLU A 100 -7.39 -6.24 28.27
N ARG A 101 -6.86 -6.68 27.11
CA ARG A 101 -5.53 -7.26 26.97
C ARG A 101 -4.42 -6.22 26.79
N PHE A 102 -4.67 -5.19 26.00
CA PHE A 102 -3.66 -4.20 25.59
C PHE A 102 -3.72 -2.90 26.41
N GLY A 103 -4.81 -2.69 27.16
CA GLY A 103 -5.05 -1.47 27.93
C GLY A 103 -5.81 -0.41 27.15
N ASP A 104 -5.63 0.85 27.56
CA ASP A 104 -6.38 1.98 27.00
C ASP A 104 -5.89 2.33 25.58
N PRO A 105 -6.77 2.33 24.56
CA PRO A 105 -6.44 2.72 23.19
C PRO A 105 -5.96 4.18 23.07
N ALA A 106 -6.26 5.06 24.05
CA ALA A 106 -5.72 6.42 24.09
C ALA A 106 -4.18 6.45 24.14
N SER A 107 -3.54 5.35 24.57
CA SER A 107 -2.08 5.18 24.47
C SER A 107 -1.55 5.30 23.03
N LEU A 108 -2.41 5.10 22.03
CA LEU A 108 -2.05 5.26 20.62
C LEU A 108 -2.20 6.69 20.10
N ASP A 109 -2.80 7.63 20.85
CA ASP A 109 -3.13 8.98 20.37
C ASP A 109 -1.90 9.80 19.98
N ARG A 110 -0.77 9.54 20.65
CA ARG A 110 0.52 10.16 20.30
C ARG A 110 1.03 9.77 18.92
N TYR A 111 0.62 8.62 18.38
CA TYR A 111 1.09 8.15 17.08
C TYR A 111 0.20 8.69 15.97
N HIS A 112 0.82 9.48 15.09
CA HIS A 112 0.22 10.00 13.87
C HIS A 112 0.45 9.07 12.67
N THR A 113 1.51 8.27 12.71
CA THR A 113 1.87 7.34 11.63
C THR A 113 2.03 5.93 12.17
N VAL A 114 1.39 4.97 11.50
CA VAL A 114 1.62 3.54 11.69
C VAL A 114 2.36 3.03 10.46
N PHE A 115 3.56 2.50 10.66
CA PHE A 115 4.40 1.93 9.62
C PHE A 115 4.43 0.41 9.79
N ILE A 116 4.05 -0.36 8.78
CA ILE A 116 3.81 -1.80 8.86
C ILE A 116 4.77 -2.52 7.91
N ASP A 117 5.75 -3.23 8.47
CA ASP A 117 6.78 -3.98 7.73
C ASP A 117 6.68 -5.48 8.07
N SER A 118 6.04 -6.32 7.25
CA SER A 118 5.49 -6.02 5.92
C SER A 118 4.12 -6.65 5.66
N ILE A 119 3.41 -6.09 4.68
CA ILE A 119 2.20 -6.70 4.10
C ILE A 119 2.49 -8.08 3.50
N THR A 120 3.72 -8.30 3.02
CA THR A 120 4.19 -9.59 2.50
C THR A 120 4.20 -10.64 3.62
N VAL A 121 4.76 -10.32 4.79
CA VAL A 121 4.75 -11.26 5.94
C VAL A 121 3.35 -11.41 6.54
N ALA A 122 2.57 -10.32 6.65
CA ALA A 122 1.18 -10.40 7.09
C ALA A 122 0.34 -11.34 6.20
N GLY A 123 0.57 -11.28 4.88
CA GLY A 123 -0.04 -12.20 3.91
C GLY A 123 0.28 -13.67 4.21
N ARG A 124 1.55 -13.99 4.49
CA ARG A 124 1.98 -15.35 4.84
C ARG A 124 1.36 -15.84 6.14
N LEU A 125 1.33 -15.00 7.18
CA LEU A 125 0.68 -15.32 8.46
C LEU A 125 -0.81 -15.60 8.27
N CYS A 126 -1.50 -14.75 7.50
CA CYS A 126 -2.89 -14.92 7.15
C CYS A 126 -3.13 -16.24 6.42
N PHE A 127 -2.36 -16.54 5.37
CA PHE A 127 -2.53 -17.76 4.60
C PHE A 127 -2.23 -19.01 5.44
N GLN A 128 -1.21 -18.97 6.30
CA GLN A 128 -0.93 -20.04 7.26
C GLN A 128 -2.12 -20.29 8.18
N TRP A 129 -2.70 -19.24 8.75
CA TRP A 129 -3.89 -19.34 9.60
C TRP A 129 -5.10 -19.90 8.83
N CYS A 130 -5.31 -19.45 7.58
CA CYS A 130 -6.41 -19.89 6.73
C CYS A 130 -6.38 -21.38 6.43
N LYS A 131 -5.19 -21.98 6.24
CA LYS A 131 -5.03 -23.43 6.01
C LYS A 131 -5.52 -24.30 7.17
N GLY A 132 -5.66 -23.73 8.38
CA GLY A 132 -6.19 -24.42 9.54
C GLY A 132 -7.69 -24.22 9.78
N GLN A 133 -8.37 -23.40 8.95
CA GLN A 133 -9.78 -23.09 9.14
C GLN A 133 -10.70 -24.11 8.45
N PRO A 134 -11.96 -24.28 8.92
CA PRO A 134 -12.90 -25.22 8.32
C PRO A 134 -13.06 -25.07 6.80
N GLU A 135 -13.07 -23.85 6.27
CA GLU A 135 -13.19 -23.57 4.84
C GLU A 135 -12.00 -24.06 4.01
N ALA A 136 -10.87 -24.39 4.63
CA ALA A 136 -9.73 -25.01 3.98
C ALA A 136 -9.84 -26.54 3.88
N PHE A 137 -11.01 -27.12 4.19
CA PHE A 137 -11.27 -28.55 4.07
C PHE A 137 -12.57 -28.82 3.32
N SER A 138 -12.58 -29.87 2.51
CA SER A 138 -13.76 -30.32 1.78
C SER A 138 -14.81 -30.89 2.75
N GLU A 139 -16.01 -30.32 2.79
CA GLU A 139 -17.13 -30.87 3.58
C GLU A 139 -17.47 -32.32 3.24
N LYS A 140 -17.26 -32.73 1.98
CA LYS A 140 -17.58 -34.09 1.50
C LYS A 140 -16.54 -35.13 1.89
N THR A 141 -15.26 -34.74 1.98
CA THR A 141 -14.14 -35.70 2.06
C THR A 141 -13.21 -35.48 3.24
N GLY A 142 -13.32 -34.35 3.94
CA GLY A 142 -12.41 -33.91 5.00
C GLY A 142 -10.99 -33.59 4.52
N LYS A 143 -10.70 -33.70 3.22
CA LYS A 143 -9.35 -33.44 2.66
C LYS A 143 -9.10 -31.93 2.52
N PRO A 144 -7.83 -31.48 2.60
CA PRO A 144 -7.48 -30.08 2.37
C PRO A 144 -7.99 -29.56 1.03
N ASP A 145 -8.71 -28.43 1.07
CA ASP A 145 -9.16 -27.64 -0.07
C ASP A 145 -8.34 -26.34 -0.16
N VAL A 146 -7.35 -26.37 -1.05
CA VAL A 146 -6.48 -25.22 -1.31
C VAL A 146 -7.26 -24.02 -1.87
N ARG A 147 -8.32 -24.24 -2.65
CA ARG A 147 -9.12 -23.15 -3.22
C ARG A 147 -9.92 -22.44 -2.13
N GLY A 148 -10.51 -23.21 -1.21
CA GLY A 148 -11.17 -22.69 -0.02
C GLY A 148 -10.23 -21.83 0.84
N ALA A 149 -9.01 -22.32 1.09
CA ALA A 149 -7.98 -21.58 1.82
C ALA A 149 -7.60 -20.24 1.17
N TYR A 150 -7.39 -20.20 -0.16
CA TYR A 150 -7.12 -18.95 -0.88
C TYR A 150 -8.33 -18.00 -0.88
N GLY A 151 -9.54 -18.55 -0.99
CA GLY A 151 -10.77 -17.77 -0.91
C GLY A 151 -10.92 -17.08 0.44
N LEU A 152 -10.64 -17.78 1.54
CA LEU A 152 -10.63 -17.21 2.89
C LEU A 152 -9.51 -16.19 3.08
N HIS A 153 -8.29 -16.53 2.65
CA HIS A 153 -7.13 -15.63 2.73
C HIS A 153 -7.40 -14.28 2.08
N GLY A 154 -7.95 -14.30 0.85
CA GLY A 154 -8.32 -13.08 0.16
C GLY A 154 -9.40 -12.27 0.89
N ARG A 155 -10.37 -12.91 1.56
CA ARG A 155 -11.38 -12.18 2.37
C ARG A 155 -10.75 -11.55 3.62
N GLU A 156 -9.93 -12.31 4.34
CA GLU A 156 -9.27 -11.87 5.57
C GLU A 156 -8.31 -10.69 5.33
N MET A 157 -7.46 -10.79 4.30
CA MET A 157 -6.54 -9.71 3.96
C MET A 157 -7.27 -8.43 3.57
N ILE A 158 -8.34 -8.53 2.78
CA ILE A 158 -9.14 -7.37 2.36
C ILE A 158 -9.86 -6.75 3.55
N ALA A 159 -10.40 -7.55 4.46
CA ALA A 159 -11.02 -7.06 5.69
C ALA A 159 -10.00 -6.31 6.56
N TRP A 160 -8.78 -6.85 6.73
CA TRP A 160 -7.70 -6.22 7.49
C TRP A 160 -7.24 -4.89 6.88
N LEU A 161 -6.99 -4.87 5.56
CA LEU A 161 -6.59 -3.65 4.84
C LEU A 161 -7.68 -2.58 4.89
N THR A 162 -8.94 -2.97 4.69
CA THR A 162 -10.08 -2.05 4.73
C THR A 162 -10.29 -1.48 6.14
N HIS A 163 -10.11 -2.31 7.17
CA HIS A 163 -10.22 -1.85 8.56
C HIS A 163 -9.19 -0.77 8.88
N LEU A 164 -7.91 -1.00 8.54
CA LEU A 164 -6.82 -0.03 8.74
C LEU A 164 -6.95 1.21 7.84
N GLN A 165 -7.56 1.06 6.67
CA GLN A 165 -7.90 2.16 5.77
C GLN A 165 -8.94 3.10 6.40
N HIS A 166 -9.89 2.57 7.16
CA HIS A 166 -10.91 3.36 7.86
C HIS A 166 -10.40 4.10 9.10
N THR A 167 -9.17 3.86 9.57
CA THR A 167 -8.57 4.61 10.69
C THR A 167 -8.26 6.07 10.30
N ARG A 168 -9.28 6.94 10.23
CA ARG A 168 -9.17 8.28 9.61
C ARG A 168 -8.09 9.17 10.22
N ALA A 169 -7.84 9.08 11.52
CA ALA A 169 -6.94 9.99 12.23
C ALA A 169 -5.43 9.70 12.05
N LYS A 170 -5.05 8.56 11.46
CA LYS A 170 -3.66 8.10 11.40
C LYS A 170 -3.21 7.84 9.96
N ASN A 171 -1.98 8.21 9.62
CA ASN A 171 -1.35 7.68 8.42
C ASN A 171 -1.08 6.18 8.63
N VAL A 172 -1.34 5.37 7.62
CA VAL A 172 -1.01 3.94 7.64
C VAL A 172 -0.23 3.63 6.37
N TRP A 173 1.00 3.15 6.57
CA TRP A 173 1.91 2.78 5.50
C TRP A 173 2.25 1.31 5.61
N PHE A 174 1.93 0.56 4.56
CA PHE A 174 2.40 -0.81 4.39
C PHE A 174 3.66 -0.79 3.53
N VAL A 175 4.67 -1.57 3.91
CA VAL A 175 5.75 -1.91 2.98
C VAL A 175 5.65 -3.36 2.58
N GLY A 176 6.11 -3.69 1.37
CA GLY A 176 6.07 -5.05 0.84
C GLY A 176 7.12 -5.30 -0.23
N ILE A 177 7.34 -6.58 -0.53
CA ILE A 177 8.28 -6.97 -1.59
C ILE A 177 7.58 -6.84 -2.95
N LEU A 178 8.31 -6.33 -3.94
CA LEU A 178 7.91 -6.34 -5.35
C LEU A 178 8.71 -7.43 -6.07
N ASP A 179 8.01 -8.41 -6.62
CA ASP A 179 8.61 -9.40 -7.52
C ASP A 179 8.67 -8.84 -8.94
N GLU A 180 9.76 -9.17 -9.63
CA GLU A 180 9.90 -9.00 -11.06
C GLU A 180 9.78 -10.38 -11.72
N LYS A 181 8.90 -10.52 -12.69
CA LYS A 181 8.70 -11.74 -13.46
C LYS A 181 8.72 -11.42 -14.96
N LEU A 182 8.83 -12.46 -15.76
CA LEU A 182 8.66 -12.39 -17.20
C LEU A 182 7.29 -12.98 -17.55
N ASP A 183 6.54 -12.28 -18.41
CA ASP A 183 5.34 -12.85 -19.03
C ASP A 183 5.71 -13.81 -20.18
N ASP A 184 4.70 -14.43 -20.79
CA ASP A 184 4.87 -15.36 -21.91
C ASP A 184 5.52 -14.73 -23.15
N PHE A 185 5.62 -13.39 -23.19
CA PHE A 185 6.24 -12.61 -24.27
C PHE A 185 7.59 -12.02 -23.84
N ASN A 186 8.18 -12.50 -22.75
CA ASN A 186 9.47 -12.05 -22.21
C ASN A 186 9.47 -10.56 -21.81
N ARG A 187 8.30 -10.01 -21.46
CA ARG A 187 8.16 -8.65 -20.93
C ARG A 187 8.21 -8.68 -19.41
N ARG A 188 8.89 -7.70 -18.83
CA ARG A 188 8.99 -7.53 -17.38
C ARG A 188 7.62 -7.14 -16.83
N ILE A 189 7.11 -7.95 -15.90
CA ILE A 189 5.92 -7.66 -15.10
C ILE A 189 6.33 -7.53 -13.64
N PHE A 190 5.74 -6.56 -12.95
CA PHE A 190 6.00 -6.30 -11.55
C PHE A 190 4.74 -6.57 -10.73
N GLN A 191 4.86 -7.42 -9.71
CA GLN A 191 3.72 -7.78 -8.86
C GLN A 191 4.10 -7.77 -7.37
N PRO A 192 3.24 -7.28 -6.48
CA PRO A 192 3.40 -7.47 -5.05
C PRO A 192 3.59 -8.95 -4.71
N GLN A 193 4.56 -9.25 -3.84
CA GLN A 193 4.72 -10.59 -3.29
C GLN A 193 3.75 -10.75 -2.11
N ILE A 194 2.53 -11.20 -2.41
CA ILE A 194 1.48 -11.51 -1.43
C ILE A 194 0.86 -12.85 -1.85
N ASP A 195 0.54 -13.71 -0.88
CA ASP A 195 -0.12 -14.99 -1.16
C ASP A 195 -1.48 -14.78 -1.85
N GLY A 196 -1.73 -15.55 -2.92
CA GLY A 196 -2.93 -15.39 -3.74
C GLY A 196 -2.97 -14.10 -4.58
N SER A 197 -3.95 -13.99 -5.47
CA SER A 197 -4.06 -12.86 -6.40
C SER A 197 -4.98 -11.74 -5.91
N LYS A 198 -6.02 -12.08 -5.13
CA LYS A 198 -7.09 -11.15 -4.74
C LYS A 198 -6.56 -9.89 -4.05
N THR A 199 -5.72 -10.07 -3.04
CA THR A 199 -5.17 -8.95 -2.25
C THR A 199 -4.40 -7.97 -3.12
N GLY A 200 -3.48 -8.45 -3.96
CA GLY A 200 -2.69 -7.58 -4.84
C GLY A 200 -3.53 -6.82 -5.87
N LEU A 201 -4.61 -7.44 -6.38
CA LEU A 201 -5.52 -6.84 -7.35
C LEU A 201 -6.41 -5.74 -6.76
N GLU A 202 -6.91 -5.94 -5.53
CA GLU A 202 -7.84 -5.00 -4.89
C GLU A 202 -7.15 -3.93 -4.05
N LEU A 203 -5.91 -4.16 -3.61
CA LEU A 203 -5.13 -3.22 -2.80
C LEU A 203 -5.08 -1.79 -3.39
N PRO A 204 -4.84 -1.58 -4.71
CA PRO A 204 -4.92 -0.25 -5.30
C PRO A 204 -6.30 0.41 -5.21
N GLY A 205 -7.39 -0.35 -5.10
CA GLY A 205 -8.72 0.19 -4.85
C GLY A 205 -8.90 0.70 -3.43
N ILE A 206 -8.24 0.05 -2.46
CA ILE A 206 -8.38 0.30 -1.02
C ILE A 206 -7.56 1.51 -0.58
N VAL A 207 -6.27 1.57 -0.92
CA VAL A 207 -5.37 2.63 -0.41
C VAL A 207 -5.46 3.91 -1.24
N ASP A 208 -4.96 5.03 -0.71
CA ASP A 208 -4.81 6.29 -1.44
C ASP A 208 -3.57 6.25 -2.33
N GLU A 209 -2.45 5.77 -1.79
CA GLU A 209 -1.14 5.80 -2.44
C GLU A 209 -0.59 4.39 -2.69
N VAL A 210 -0.08 4.14 -3.90
CA VAL A 210 0.73 2.97 -4.22
C VAL A 210 2.04 3.49 -4.79
N LEU A 211 3.13 3.26 -4.09
CA LEU A 211 4.46 3.70 -4.49
C LEU A 211 5.33 2.50 -4.81
N THR A 212 6.12 2.60 -5.86
CA THR A 212 7.22 1.67 -6.08
C THR A 212 8.54 2.37 -5.76
N MET A 213 9.27 1.83 -4.80
CA MET A 213 10.63 2.21 -4.49
C MET A 213 11.59 1.42 -5.37
N ALA A 214 12.21 2.11 -6.33
CA ALA A 214 13.02 1.51 -7.37
C ALA A 214 14.38 2.19 -7.52
N GLU A 215 15.29 1.47 -8.18
CA GLU A 215 16.53 2.02 -8.71
C GLU A 215 16.25 2.63 -10.08
N ILE A 216 16.50 3.92 -10.22
CA ILE A 216 16.33 4.72 -11.45
C ILE A 216 17.69 5.28 -11.84
N LYS A 217 17.87 5.61 -13.12
CA LYS A 217 19.09 6.25 -13.62
C LYS A 217 18.84 7.73 -13.86
N ASP A 218 19.80 8.57 -13.48
CA ASP A 218 19.78 9.99 -13.85
C ASP A 218 20.21 10.19 -15.33
N GLU A 219 20.29 11.44 -15.77
CA GLU A 219 20.70 11.80 -17.13
C GLU A 219 22.12 11.34 -17.48
N SER A 220 23.00 11.18 -16.47
CA SER A 220 24.36 10.68 -16.62
C SER A 220 24.44 9.15 -16.61
N GLY A 221 23.31 8.47 -16.34
CA GLY A 221 23.23 7.02 -16.20
C GLY A 221 23.56 6.50 -14.81
N ALA A 222 23.84 7.37 -13.83
CA ALA A 222 24.16 6.97 -12.47
C ALA A 222 22.89 6.47 -11.76
N PRO A 223 22.94 5.29 -11.10
CA PRO A 223 21.79 4.74 -10.41
C PRO A 223 21.55 5.46 -9.09
N TYR A 224 20.29 5.77 -8.81
CA TYR A 224 19.83 6.28 -7.52
C TYR A 224 18.48 5.67 -7.17
N ARG A 225 18.12 5.74 -5.89
CA ARG A 225 16.84 5.23 -5.40
C ARG A 225 15.79 6.32 -5.44
N ALA A 226 14.58 5.99 -5.89
CA ALA A 226 13.46 6.91 -5.92
C ALA A 226 12.13 6.23 -5.67
N PHE A 227 11.11 7.03 -5.37
CA PHE A 227 9.71 6.60 -5.45
C PHE A 227 9.15 6.89 -6.84
N VAL A 228 8.53 5.90 -7.45
CA VAL A 228 7.69 6.04 -8.64
C VAL A 228 6.24 6.10 -8.17
N CYS A 229 5.57 7.23 -8.45
CA CYS A 229 4.30 7.57 -7.81
C CYS A 229 3.09 7.53 -8.76
N GLN A 230 3.32 7.64 -10.07
CA GLN A 230 2.24 7.76 -11.06
C GLN A 230 1.98 6.45 -11.81
N THR A 231 0.70 6.13 -12.00
CA THR A 231 0.25 4.91 -12.70
C THR A 231 0.78 4.82 -14.13
N ILE A 232 0.83 5.94 -14.85
CA ILE A 232 1.45 6.02 -16.15
C ILE A 232 2.92 6.36 -15.92
N ASN A 233 3.80 5.37 -16.04
CA ASN A 233 5.24 5.52 -15.87
C ASN A 233 6.01 4.68 -16.91
N PRO A 234 7.23 5.07 -17.28
CA PRO A 234 8.01 4.40 -18.33
C PRO A 234 8.56 3.03 -17.93
N TRP A 235 8.44 2.62 -16.67
CA TRP A 235 9.01 1.38 -16.15
C TRP A 235 7.98 0.27 -15.92
N ASN A 236 6.69 0.54 -16.15
CA ASN A 236 5.57 -0.37 -15.85
C ASN A 236 5.50 -0.79 -14.37
N PHE A 237 6.04 0.03 -13.46
CA PHE A 237 5.92 -0.25 -12.02
C PHE A 237 4.48 0.00 -11.55
N PRO A 238 3.95 -0.81 -10.61
CA PRO A 238 2.67 -0.52 -9.98
C PRO A 238 2.81 0.74 -9.15
N ALA A 239 2.07 1.78 -9.55
CA ALA A 239 2.08 3.06 -8.86
C ALA A 239 0.72 3.76 -9.00
N LYS A 240 0.39 4.61 -8.03
CA LYS A 240 -0.86 5.35 -7.97
C LYS A 240 -0.74 6.48 -6.95
N ASP A 241 -1.01 7.70 -7.41
CA ASP A 241 -1.20 8.87 -6.57
C ASP A 241 -2.66 9.32 -6.65
N ARG A 242 -3.41 9.13 -5.56
CA ARG A 242 -4.80 9.60 -5.48
C ARG A 242 -4.87 11.06 -5.02
N SER A 243 -3.84 11.54 -4.34
CA SER A 243 -3.74 12.92 -3.90
C SER A 243 -3.61 13.90 -5.08
N GLY A 244 -3.05 13.44 -6.20
CA GLY A 244 -2.78 14.21 -7.40
C GLY A 244 -1.76 15.33 -7.18
N ARG A 245 -0.82 15.13 -6.26
CA ARG A 245 0.20 16.12 -5.88
C ARG A 245 1.63 15.65 -6.13
N LEU A 246 1.82 14.35 -6.33
CA LEU A 246 3.12 13.77 -6.50
C LEU A 246 3.57 13.84 -7.96
N ASP A 247 4.83 14.16 -8.14
CA ASP A 247 5.48 14.06 -9.44
C ASP A 247 5.71 12.58 -9.80
N LEU A 248 6.09 12.30 -11.05
CA LEU A 248 6.35 10.93 -11.51
C LEU A 248 7.38 10.22 -10.62
N ILE A 249 8.42 10.97 -10.24
CA ILE A 249 9.52 10.53 -9.40
C ILE A 249 9.59 11.45 -8.18
N GLU A 250 9.68 10.87 -6.99
CA GLU A 250 9.92 11.60 -5.74
C GLU A 250 11.17 11.07 -5.04
N GLU A 251 11.80 11.92 -4.22
CA GLU A 251 12.85 11.50 -3.30
C GLU A 251 12.31 10.40 -2.36
N PRO A 252 13.09 9.35 -2.05
CA PRO A 252 12.67 8.29 -1.13
C PRO A 252 12.69 8.75 0.34
N HIS A 253 11.91 9.78 0.65
CA HIS A 253 11.77 10.40 1.96
C HIS A 253 10.28 10.49 2.34
N LEU A 254 9.82 9.55 3.17
CA LEU A 254 8.39 9.37 3.45
C LEU A 254 7.77 10.57 4.20
N GLY A 255 8.49 11.19 5.15
CA GLY A 255 8.02 12.39 5.84
C GLY A 255 7.74 13.57 4.89
N ARG A 256 8.69 13.90 4.00
CA ARG A 256 8.55 14.95 2.97
C ARG A 256 7.44 14.61 1.97
N LEU A 257 7.35 13.36 1.53
CA LEU A 257 6.28 12.90 0.65
C LEU A 257 4.90 13.13 1.28
N MET A 258 4.71 12.74 2.54
CA MET A 258 3.45 12.97 3.26
C MET A 258 3.14 14.46 3.43
N ALA A 259 4.16 15.29 3.67
CA ALA A 259 3.99 16.74 3.72
C ALA A 259 3.52 17.30 2.36
N LYS A 260 4.07 16.81 1.24
CA LYS A 260 3.65 17.17 -0.12
C LYS A 260 2.21 16.75 -0.41
N ILE A 261 1.82 15.52 -0.03
CA ILE A 261 0.44 15.01 -0.18
C ILE A 261 -0.58 15.88 0.57
N ARG A 262 -0.21 16.42 1.73
CA ARG A 262 -1.05 17.32 2.55
C ARG A 262 -1.00 18.78 2.11
N GLY A 263 -0.02 19.14 1.29
CA GLY A 263 0.20 20.50 0.82
C GLY A 263 -0.96 21.04 -0.03
N PRO A 264 -0.88 22.33 -0.42
CA PRO A 264 -1.87 22.94 -1.29
C PRO A 264 -1.99 22.16 -2.60
N LEU A 265 -3.23 21.85 -2.99
CA LEU A 265 -3.51 21.16 -4.25
C LEU A 265 -3.42 22.18 -5.39
N LYS A 266 -2.66 21.88 -6.45
CA LYS A 266 -2.70 22.70 -7.68
C LYS A 266 -4.13 22.70 -8.25
N PRO A 267 -4.59 23.78 -8.89
CA PRO A 267 -5.89 23.82 -9.54
C PRO A 267 -6.12 22.61 -10.46
N ALA A 268 -7.36 22.09 -10.52
CA ALA A 268 -7.68 20.93 -11.33
C ALA A 268 -7.33 21.13 -12.82
N SER A 269 -7.47 22.37 -13.31
CA SER A 269 -7.09 22.79 -14.68
C SER A 269 -5.62 22.60 -15.01
N GLU A 270 -4.74 22.60 -14.01
CA GLU A 270 -3.29 22.43 -14.19
C GLU A 270 -2.85 20.97 -14.07
N ARG A 271 -3.69 20.11 -13.49
CA ARG A 271 -3.36 18.70 -13.22
C ARG A 271 -4.08 17.70 -14.12
N LEU A 272 -5.22 18.08 -14.68
CA LEU A 272 -6.06 17.20 -15.48
C LEU A 272 -5.99 17.63 -16.95
N ALA A 273 -5.36 16.81 -17.77
CA ALA A 273 -5.40 16.94 -19.22
C ALA A 273 -6.54 16.06 -19.76
N TYR A 274 -7.57 16.69 -20.33
CA TYR A 274 -8.73 15.98 -20.90
C TYR A 274 -8.60 15.71 -22.41
N ARG A 275 -7.48 16.10 -23.03
CA ARG A 275 -7.23 15.96 -24.47
C ARG A 275 -6.23 14.85 -24.72
N SER A 276 -6.50 14.01 -25.71
CA SER A 276 -5.49 13.11 -26.26
C SER A 276 -4.34 13.92 -26.87
N PRO A 277 -3.09 13.43 -26.81
CA PRO A 277 -2.02 13.99 -27.61
C PRO A 277 -2.47 14.03 -29.08
N PRO A 278 -2.19 15.12 -29.83
CA PRO A 278 -2.44 15.13 -31.26
C PRO A 278 -1.68 13.96 -31.91
N PRO A 279 -2.26 13.30 -32.94
CA PRO A 279 -1.57 12.24 -33.64
C PRO A 279 -0.21 12.75 -34.12
N ALA A 280 0.85 12.00 -33.84
CA ALA A 280 2.20 12.35 -34.28
C ALA A 280 2.17 12.61 -35.78
N ALA A 281 2.67 13.77 -36.22
CA ALA A 281 2.79 14.08 -37.62
C ALA A 281 3.63 12.97 -38.29
N THR A 282 3.02 12.26 -39.24
CA THR A 282 3.73 11.28 -40.06
C THR A 282 4.93 11.96 -40.69
N ALA A 283 6.14 11.50 -40.34
CA ALA A 283 7.35 11.97 -40.98
C ALA A 283 7.22 11.76 -42.51
N PRO A 284 7.58 12.73 -43.35
CA PRO A 284 7.58 12.53 -44.79
C PRO A 284 8.55 11.38 -45.10
N THR A 285 8.03 10.34 -45.74
CA THR A 285 8.83 9.26 -46.31
C THR A 285 9.80 9.86 -47.32
N SER A 286 11.08 9.92 -46.96
CA SER A 286 12.15 10.24 -47.89
C SER A 286 12.50 9.00 -48.73
N ASP A 287 12.77 9.29 -50.00
CA ASP A 287 13.53 8.51 -50.98
C ASP A 287 12.81 7.41 -51.76
N ALA A 288 12.26 7.83 -52.91
CA ALA A 288 12.36 7.06 -54.13
C ALA A 288 13.71 7.39 -54.81
N PRO A 289 14.55 6.42 -55.18
CA PRO A 289 15.79 6.68 -55.88
C PRO A 289 15.51 7.03 -57.35
N THR A 290 15.91 8.23 -57.76
CA THR A 290 16.04 8.59 -59.18
C THR A 290 17.24 7.84 -59.76
N HIS A 291 16.99 6.82 -60.57
CA HIS A 291 18.01 6.26 -61.46
C HIS A 291 18.34 7.30 -62.53
N SER A 292 19.56 7.83 -62.49
CA SER A 292 20.18 8.52 -63.62
C SER A 292 20.87 7.50 -64.51
N GLU A 293 20.30 7.19 -65.67
CA GLU A 293 21.04 6.61 -66.79
C GLU A 293 21.54 7.77 -67.66
N ASN A 294 22.85 7.85 -67.86
CA ASN A 294 23.49 8.65 -68.89
C ASN A 294 24.65 7.84 -69.48
N ALA A 295 24.68 7.83 -70.82
CA ALA A 295 25.68 7.27 -71.75
C ALA A 295 25.57 5.76 -72.07
#